data_AF-A0A923L9D0-F1
#
_entry.id   AF-A0A923L9D0-F1
#
_cell.length_a   1.000
_cell.length_b   1.000
_cell.length_c   1.000
_cell.angle_alpha   90.00
_cell.angle_beta   90.00
_cell.angle_gamma   90.00
#
_symmetry.space_group_name_H-M   'P 1'
#
loop_
_entity.id
_entity.type
_entity.pdbx_description
1 polymer ?
#
loop_
_entity_poly.entity_id
_entity_poly.type
_entity_poly.pdbx_seq_one_letter_code
_entity_poly.pdbx_strand_id
1 'polypeptide(L)'
;MTNHEEKLCKNKWMVTLNRVKELRQLLTEVQNGEILFWLDENWMYRSIGNSFPNDFISPHFTLTKENIRSGDKNVENVILNILKLLDLYYLYDESPFNSGISFKDYLRSEENNDISTVLNEKTLESLSHSYDFHIYNDTHEFSYSFKWSDSKKGIYIIFNNAKYGYTYFYDLIMFLLEESLTITEYDFYTQFCEEIRNFQRYYYKTTSDTDKDIITSETEVQLLNPENRKNRFDQNTDTYQVNPAVRIADVINYFNLDIEVSDKNLLNMHIDTDYLYTEFAYYDFLNNITVPEVEALVIGTIKGNFKEPFITRKYTCNYNHRFNFKVSNGNKMIECIVEWNYQEECYKYRKGKNEFLYFDSYTSLILYILLDFKDLKNFTWDKFIEDCVQLIKTIEKSSKVDINLNYLINRIKQPNVLDDLLYSDLPII
;
A
#
# COMPACT_ATOMS: atom_id res chain seq x y z
N MET A 1 -0.64 -2.99 -56.99
CA MET A 1 -1.79 -3.19 -56.06
C MET A 1 -1.43 -2.89 -54.59
N THR A 2 -0.30 -2.23 -54.29
CA THR A 2 0.26 -2.13 -52.93
C THR A 2 -0.04 -0.83 -52.19
N ASN A 3 -0.49 0.23 -52.87
CA ASN A 3 -0.59 1.59 -52.29
C ASN A 3 -1.95 1.90 -51.63
N HIS A 4 -2.98 1.08 -51.89
CA HIS A 4 -4.33 1.27 -51.34
C HIS A 4 -4.54 0.51 -50.02
N GLU A 5 -3.99 -0.70 -49.91
CA GLU A 5 -3.99 -1.51 -48.69
C GLU A 5 -3.13 -0.87 -47.59
N GLU A 6 -1.97 -0.29 -47.92
CA GLU A 6 -1.15 0.49 -46.97
C GLU A 6 -1.87 1.74 -46.44
N LYS A 7 -2.64 2.44 -47.29
CA LYS A 7 -3.44 3.62 -46.86
C LYS A 7 -4.61 3.24 -45.96
N LEU A 8 -5.30 2.14 -46.28
CA LEU A 8 -6.39 1.61 -45.45
C LEU A 8 -5.89 1.13 -44.07
N CYS A 9 -4.71 0.49 -44.01
CA CYS A 9 -4.09 0.07 -42.75
C CYS A 9 -3.65 1.25 -41.88
N LYS A 10 -3.02 2.29 -42.47
CA LYS A 10 -2.65 3.52 -41.75
C LYS A 10 -3.85 4.21 -41.11
N ASN A 11 -5.01 4.20 -41.78
CA ASN A 11 -6.23 4.83 -41.25
C ASN A 11 -6.81 4.07 -40.05
N LYS A 12 -6.78 2.73 -40.06
CA LYS A 12 -7.29 1.93 -38.93
C LYS A 12 -6.47 2.14 -37.66
N TRP A 13 -5.14 2.13 -37.75
CA TRP A 13 -4.28 2.34 -36.58
C TRP A 13 -4.40 3.74 -35.98
N MET A 14 -4.53 4.77 -36.83
CA MET A 14 -4.76 6.14 -36.35
C MET A 14 -6.11 6.27 -35.63
N VAL A 15 -7.15 5.58 -36.11
CA VAL A 15 -8.46 5.52 -35.45
C VAL A 15 -8.36 4.80 -34.10
N THR A 16 -7.68 3.65 -34.03
CA THR A 16 -7.46 2.93 -32.77
C THR A 16 -6.68 3.77 -31.76
N LEU A 17 -5.57 4.38 -32.17
CA LEU A 17 -4.77 5.27 -31.31
C LEU A 17 -5.61 6.43 -30.76
N ASN A 18 -6.43 7.06 -31.61
CA ASN A 18 -7.32 8.14 -31.18
C ASN A 18 -8.36 7.65 -30.18
N ARG A 19 -8.97 6.48 -30.40
CA ARG A 19 -9.95 5.90 -29.45
C ARG A 19 -9.32 5.51 -28.12
N VAL A 20 -8.09 5.00 -28.11
CA VAL A 20 -7.37 4.71 -26.85
C VAL A 20 -7.06 6.01 -26.08
N LYS A 21 -6.66 7.08 -26.77
CA LYS A 21 -6.46 8.40 -26.16
C LYS A 21 -7.76 8.97 -25.58
N GLU A 22 -8.86 8.89 -26.32
CA GLU A 22 -10.19 9.30 -25.86
C GLU A 22 -10.65 8.49 -24.63
N LEU A 23 -10.45 7.16 -24.65
CA LEU A 23 -10.77 6.28 -23.52
C LEU A 23 -9.93 6.59 -22.28
N ARG A 24 -8.62 6.82 -22.43
CA ARG A 24 -7.76 7.24 -21.33
C ARG A 24 -8.25 8.56 -20.73
N GLN A 25 -8.56 9.53 -21.58
CA GLN A 25 -9.09 10.82 -21.14
C GLN A 25 -10.41 10.64 -20.36
N LEU A 26 -11.35 9.85 -20.88
CA LEU A 26 -12.62 9.55 -20.21
C LEU A 26 -12.41 8.85 -18.86
N LEU A 27 -11.46 7.92 -18.75
CA LEU A 27 -11.15 7.24 -17.48
C LEU A 27 -10.49 8.19 -16.47
N THR A 28 -9.61 9.08 -16.92
CA THR A 28 -9.04 10.13 -16.06
C THR A 28 -10.11 11.11 -15.59
N GLU A 29 -11.08 11.46 -16.43
CA GLU A 29 -12.25 12.25 -16.05
C GLU A 29 -13.11 11.52 -14.99
N VAL A 30 -13.27 10.19 -15.11
CA VAL A 30 -13.95 9.34 -14.12
C VAL A 30 -13.18 9.26 -12.79
N GLN A 31 -11.86 9.18 -12.81
CA GLN A 31 -11.00 9.19 -11.61
C GLN A 31 -11.06 10.54 -10.87
N ASN A 32 -11.30 11.64 -11.58
CA ASN A 32 -11.52 12.97 -10.98
C ASN A 32 -12.91 13.14 -10.33
N GLY A 33 -13.70 12.07 -10.25
CA GLY A 33 -14.94 12.04 -9.46
C GLY A 33 -16.17 12.59 -10.19
N GLU A 34 -16.11 12.86 -11.49
CA GLU A 34 -17.28 13.20 -12.32
C GLU A 34 -17.53 12.10 -13.36
N ILE A 35 -18.61 11.34 -13.21
CA ILE A 35 -18.96 10.25 -14.13
C ILE A 35 -20.10 10.68 -15.05
N LEU A 36 -19.89 10.53 -16.36
CA LEU A 36 -20.93 10.69 -17.37
C LEU A 36 -21.67 9.37 -17.59
N PHE A 37 -22.94 9.29 -17.20
CA PHE A 37 -23.81 8.15 -17.49
C PHE A 37 -24.71 8.45 -18.69
N TRP A 38 -24.95 7.45 -19.54
CA TRP A 38 -26.04 7.47 -20.52
C TRP A 38 -27.29 6.86 -19.89
N LEU A 39 -28.23 7.70 -19.48
CA LEU A 39 -29.48 7.31 -18.84
C LEU A 39 -30.63 8.04 -19.54
N ASP A 40 -31.71 7.33 -19.83
CA ASP A 40 -32.92 7.88 -20.48
C ASP A 40 -32.62 8.72 -21.74
N GLU A 41 -31.84 8.13 -22.65
CA GLU A 41 -31.45 8.72 -23.94
C GLU A 41 -30.70 10.06 -23.84
N ASN A 42 -30.13 10.38 -22.67
CA ASN A 42 -29.32 11.58 -22.47
C ASN A 42 -28.04 11.29 -21.66
N TRP A 43 -27.01 12.12 -21.90
CA TRP A 43 -25.78 12.10 -21.11
C TRP A 43 -25.97 12.95 -19.84
N MET A 44 -25.75 12.36 -18.68
CA MET A 44 -25.86 13.04 -17.38
C MET A 44 -24.60 12.84 -16.54
N TYR A 45 -24.07 13.92 -15.96
CA TYR A 45 -22.95 13.87 -15.02
C TYR A 45 -23.44 13.56 -13.59
N ARG A 46 -22.72 12.70 -12.87
CA ARG A 46 -22.87 12.47 -11.44
C ARG A 46 -21.51 12.49 -10.76
N SER A 47 -21.41 13.19 -9.63
CA SER A 47 -20.18 13.16 -8.82
C SER A 47 -20.18 11.93 -7.89
N ILE A 48 -19.04 11.25 -7.78
CA ILE A 48 -18.79 10.28 -6.70
C ILE A 48 -17.91 10.97 -5.67
N GLY A 49 -18.36 11.00 -4.42
CA GLY A 49 -17.60 11.58 -3.32
C GLY A 49 -16.32 10.78 -3.02
N ASN A 50 -15.29 11.52 -2.60
CA ASN A 50 -13.90 11.15 -2.32
C ASN A 50 -13.02 11.08 -3.57
N SER A 51 -12.45 12.24 -3.87
CA SER A 51 -11.48 12.54 -4.92
C SER A 51 -10.21 11.70 -4.80
N PHE A 52 -9.87 10.98 -5.87
CA PHE A 52 -8.49 10.59 -6.15
C PHE A 52 -7.64 11.86 -6.34
N PRO A 53 -6.32 11.83 -6.09
CA PRO A 53 -5.46 12.97 -6.38
C PRO A 53 -5.57 13.36 -7.86
N ASN A 54 -5.78 14.65 -8.13
CA ASN A 54 -6.02 15.21 -9.48
C ASN A 54 -4.89 14.94 -10.50
N ASP A 55 -3.75 14.40 -10.06
CA ASP A 55 -2.56 14.15 -10.87
C ASP A 55 -2.18 12.66 -10.98
N PHE A 56 -3.03 11.74 -10.48
CA PHE A 56 -2.73 10.30 -10.52
C PHE A 56 -3.17 9.68 -11.85
N ILE A 57 -2.21 9.52 -12.77
CA ILE A 57 -2.42 8.79 -14.03
C ILE A 57 -1.92 7.36 -13.83
N SER A 58 -2.71 6.51 -13.17
CA SER A 58 -2.50 5.07 -13.25
C SER A 58 -3.46 4.48 -14.28
N PRO A 59 -2.97 3.80 -15.33
CA PRO A 59 -3.80 3.04 -16.25
C PRO A 59 -4.35 1.75 -15.61
N HIS A 60 -3.90 1.39 -14.41
CA HIS A 60 -4.27 0.16 -13.72
C HIS A 60 -5.66 0.29 -13.09
N PHE A 61 -6.68 -0.13 -13.85
CA PHE A 61 -8.00 -0.35 -13.31
C PHE A 61 -8.02 -1.70 -12.58
N THR A 62 -8.23 -1.68 -11.26
CA THR A 62 -8.32 -2.91 -10.47
C THR A 62 -9.55 -3.74 -10.88
N LEU A 63 -9.31 -4.99 -11.25
CA LEU A 63 -10.37 -5.92 -11.65
C LEU A 63 -11.10 -6.44 -10.42
N THR A 64 -12.42 -6.25 -10.35
CA THR A 64 -13.25 -6.83 -9.29
C THR A 64 -14.08 -8.01 -9.82
N LYS A 65 -14.52 -8.91 -8.91
CA LYS A 65 -15.47 -9.98 -9.24
C LYS A 65 -16.74 -9.50 -9.95
N GLU A 66 -17.21 -8.28 -9.67
CA GLU A 66 -18.41 -7.69 -10.27
C GLU A 66 -18.16 -7.19 -11.69
N ASN A 67 -17.00 -6.55 -11.92
CA ASN A 67 -16.52 -6.16 -13.25
C ASN A 67 -16.34 -7.37 -14.16
N ILE A 68 -15.97 -8.50 -13.56
CA ILE A 68 -15.81 -9.80 -14.19
C ILE A 68 -17.20 -10.44 -14.48
N ARG A 69 -18.15 -10.46 -13.55
CA ARG A 69 -19.44 -11.18 -13.70
C ARG A 69 -20.48 -10.57 -14.63
N SER A 70 -20.37 -9.29 -14.98
CA SER A 70 -21.41 -8.54 -15.71
C SER A 70 -21.36 -8.66 -17.24
N GLY A 71 -20.37 -9.36 -17.81
CA GLY A 71 -20.23 -9.53 -19.26
C GLY A 71 -21.05 -10.70 -19.82
N ASP A 72 -21.96 -10.43 -20.76
CA ASP A 72 -22.66 -11.46 -21.53
C ASP A 72 -21.64 -12.34 -22.30
N LYS A 73 -21.86 -13.66 -22.27
CA LYS A 73 -20.93 -14.75 -22.68
C LYS A 73 -20.40 -14.73 -24.14
N ASN A 74 -20.74 -13.75 -24.96
CA ASN A 74 -20.40 -13.69 -26.40
C ASN A 74 -19.55 -12.49 -26.81
N VAL A 75 -19.04 -11.72 -25.85
CA VAL A 75 -18.02 -10.68 -26.03
C VAL A 75 -16.89 -11.09 -25.09
N GLU A 76 -15.75 -11.56 -25.58
CA GLU A 76 -14.58 -11.98 -24.78
C GLU A 76 -13.87 -10.78 -24.11
N ASN A 77 -14.67 -10.04 -23.35
CA ASN A 77 -14.44 -8.95 -22.41
C ASN A 77 -13.87 -7.63 -22.95
N VAL A 78 -14.79 -6.78 -23.42
CA VAL A 78 -14.53 -5.37 -23.82
C VAL A 78 -13.75 -4.59 -22.75
N ILE A 79 -14.05 -4.75 -21.46
CA ILE A 79 -13.32 -4.04 -20.39
C ILE A 79 -11.86 -4.52 -20.33
N LEU A 80 -11.62 -5.83 -20.24
CA LEU A 80 -10.26 -6.40 -20.24
C LEU A 80 -9.47 -6.02 -21.50
N ASN A 81 -10.15 -5.99 -22.64
CA ASN A 81 -9.58 -5.57 -23.92
C ASN A 81 -9.23 -4.07 -23.96
N ILE A 82 -10.09 -3.23 -23.38
CA ILE A 82 -9.83 -1.79 -23.23
C ILE A 82 -8.62 -1.57 -22.33
N LEU A 83 -8.55 -2.27 -21.18
CA LEU A 83 -7.42 -2.20 -20.26
C LEU A 83 -6.12 -2.65 -20.94
N LYS A 84 -6.16 -3.81 -21.61
CA LYS A 84 -5.02 -4.33 -22.37
C LYS A 84 -4.48 -3.31 -23.39
N LEU A 85 -5.36 -2.59 -24.08
CA LEU A 85 -4.96 -1.55 -25.04
C LEU A 85 -4.38 -0.29 -24.36
N LEU A 86 -4.92 0.10 -23.21
CA LEU A 86 -4.43 1.23 -22.42
C LEU A 86 -3.03 0.94 -21.86
N ASP A 87 -2.81 -0.27 -21.34
CA ASP A 87 -1.51 -0.71 -20.82
C ASP A 87 -0.45 -0.74 -21.92
N LEU A 88 -0.80 -1.25 -23.11
CA LEU A 88 0.11 -1.20 -24.26
C LEU A 88 0.41 0.24 -24.67
N TYR A 89 -0.59 1.11 -24.73
CA TYR A 89 -0.37 2.52 -25.05
C TYR A 89 0.54 3.18 -24.02
N TYR A 90 0.34 2.93 -22.72
CA TYR A 90 1.20 3.43 -21.68
C TYR A 90 2.64 2.91 -21.84
N LEU A 91 2.82 1.59 -22.01
CA LEU A 91 4.14 0.96 -22.16
C LEU A 91 4.95 1.53 -23.32
N TYR A 92 4.33 1.74 -24.48
CA TYR A 92 5.04 2.12 -25.71
C TYR A 92 5.13 3.64 -25.94
N ASP A 93 4.19 4.45 -25.46
CA ASP A 93 4.17 5.90 -25.72
C ASP A 93 4.38 6.79 -24.49
N GLU A 94 4.07 6.32 -23.26
CA GLU A 94 4.01 7.19 -22.07
C GLU A 94 4.93 6.75 -20.92
N SER A 95 5.39 5.50 -20.93
CA SER A 95 6.22 4.96 -19.85
C SER A 95 7.58 5.66 -19.78
N PRO A 96 8.07 6.02 -18.58
CA PRO A 96 9.42 6.55 -18.40
C PRO A 96 10.51 5.54 -18.79
N PHE A 97 10.17 4.26 -18.92
CA PHE A 97 11.03 3.16 -19.37
C PHE A 97 10.85 2.82 -20.85
N ASN A 98 10.44 3.82 -21.65
CA ASN A 98 10.08 3.71 -23.07
C ASN A 98 10.86 2.61 -23.82
N SER A 99 10.13 1.65 -24.36
CA SER A 99 10.64 0.51 -25.13
C SER A 99 11.48 0.88 -26.37
N GLY A 100 11.53 2.16 -26.75
CA GLY A 100 12.21 2.67 -27.94
C GLY A 100 11.39 2.52 -29.21
N ILE A 101 10.17 1.99 -29.12
CA ILE A 101 9.21 1.81 -30.21
C ILE A 101 7.92 2.50 -29.82
N SER A 102 7.35 3.33 -30.69
CA SER A 102 6.06 3.97 -30.42
C SER A 102 4.92 2.95 -30.43
N PHE A 103 3.82 3.19 -29.71
CA PHE A 103 2.64 2.31 -29.73
C PHE A 103 2.12 2.17 -31.16
N LYS A 104 2.21 3.25 -31.92
CA LYS A 104 1.90 3.25 -33.35
C LYS A 104 2.76 2.26 -34.13
N ASP A 105 4.08 2.27 -33.91
CA ASP A 105 5.01 1.36 -34.61
C ASP A 105 4.90 -0.08 -34.12
N TYR A 106 4.61 -0.29 -32.84
CA TYR A 106 4.22 -1.59 -32.29
C TYR A 106 3.00 -2.16 -33.03
N LEU A 107 1.94 -1.36 -33.20
CA LEU A 107 0.76 -1.77 -33.98
C LEU A 107 1.08 -2.06 -35.45
N ARG A 108 2.18 -1.54 -36.00
CA ARG A 108 2.63 -1.86 -37.37
C ARG A 108 3.42 -3.16 -37.45
N SER A 109 4.13 -3.52 -36.38
CA SER A 109 4.98 -4.72 -36.35
C SER A 109 4.20 -6.01 -36.11
N GLU A 110 2.98 -5.93 -35.56
CA GLU A 110 2.09 -7.09 -35.44
C GLU A 110 1.53 -7.46 -36.84
N GLU A 111 2.17 -8.44 -37.51
CA GLU A 111 1.77 -8.91 -38.85
C GLU A 111 0.41 -9.62 -38.82
N ASN A 112 -0.53 -9.18 -39.67
CA ASN A 112 -1.91 -9.66 -39.77
C ASN A 112 -2.65 -9.62 -38.44
N ASN A 113 -3.48 -8.60 -38.23
CA ASN A 113 -4.94 -8.74 -38.14
C ASN A 113 -5.58 -7.49 -37.48
N ASP A 114 -6.89 -7.43 -37.61
CA ASP A 114 -7.84 -6.49 -37.01
C ASP A 114 -7.62 -6.28 -35.48
N ILE A 115 -8.19 -5.21 -34.89
CA ILE A 115 -8.10 -4.92 -33.43
C ILE A 115 -8.57 -6.13 -32.61
N SER A 116 -9.51 -6.89 -33.15
CA SER A 116 -9.96 -8.17 -32.63
C SER A 116 -8.85 -9.21 -32.47
N THR A 117 -7.66 -9.05 -33.05
CA THR A 117 -6.52 -9.97 -32.89
C THR A 117 -5.48 -9.46 -31.91
N VAL A 118 -5.30 -8.15 -31.79
CA VAL A 118 -4.60 -7.55 -30.64
C VAL A 118 -5.35 -7.88 -29.33
N LEU A 119 -6.68 -7.90 -29.41
CA LEU A 119 -7.59 -8.15 -28.31
C LEU A 119 -7.90 -9.64 -28.06
N ASN A 120 -8.32 -10.39 -29.08
CA ASN A 120 -8.68 -11.80 -28.89
C ASN A 120 -7.52 -12.76 -29.01
N GLU A 121 -6.30 -12.28 -29.32
CA GLU A 121 -5.13 -13.10 -29.64
C GLU A 121 -5.55 -14.49 -30.15
N LYS A 122 -6.08 -14.51 -31.38
CA LYS A 122 -5.80 -15.67 -32.23
C LYS A 122 -4.34 -15.58 -32.64
N THR A 123 -3.44 -15.53 -31.67
CA THR A 123 -2.08 -15.94 -31.91
C THR A 123 -2.22 -17.40 -32.32
N LEU A 124 -1.76 -17.68 -33.53
CA LEU A 124 -1.41 -19.03 -33.97
C LEU A 124 -0.34 -19.67 -33.06
N GLU A 125 0.14 -18.97 -32.02
CA GLU A 125 0.89 -19.53 -30.91
C GLU A 125 -0.04 -20.36 -30.04
N SER A 126 0.23 -21.66 -29.96
CA SER A 126 -0.35 -22.50 -28.92
C SER A 126 -0.03 -21.87 -27.57
N LEU A 127 -1.05 -21.64 -26.71
CA LEU A 127 -0.86 -21.38 -25.28
C LEU A 127 -0.09 -22.58 -24.72
N SER A 128 1.23 -22.47 -24.69
CA SER A 128 2.17 -23.55 -24.41
C SER A 128 2.30 -23.81 -22.92
N HIS A 129 1.87 -22.84 -22.10
CA HIS A 129 1.96 -22.89 -20.65
C HIS A 129 0.59 -22.74 -20.00
N SER A 130 0.42 -23.42 -18.88
CA SER A 130 -0.74 -23.29 -18.02
C SER A 130 -0.38 -23.45 -16.55
N TYR A 131 -1.16 -22.82 -15.68
CA TYR A 131 -1.12 -22.99 -14.24
C TYR A 131 -2.53 -23.10 -13.69
N ASP A 132 -2.80 -24.15 -12.92
CA ASP A 132 -4.07 -24.33 -12.25
C ASP A 132 -3.93 -23.85 -10.80
N PHE A 133 -4.45 -22.66 -10.52
CA PHE A 133 -4.49 -22.09 -9.17
C PHE A 133 -5.71 -22.68 -8.46
N HIS A 134 -5.48 -23.58 -7.54
CA HIS A 134 -6.55 -24.26 -6.82
C HIS A 134 -6.22 -24.39 -5.34
N ILE A 135 -7.01 -23.71 -4.52
CA ILE A 135 -7.02 -23.89 -3.07
C ILE A 135 -8.46 -24.03 -2.58
N TYR A 136 -8.67 -24.87 -1.58
CA TYR A 136 -9.99 -25.09 -1.00
C TYR A 136 -9.86 -25.42 0.50
N ASN A 137 -10.86 -25.02 1.27
CA ASN A 137 -11.12 -25.50 2.62
C ASN A 137 -12.61 -25.88 2.74
N ASP A 138 -13.10 -26.13 3.96
CA ASP A 138 -14.50 -26.55 4.17
C ASP A 138 -15.53 -25.45 3.82
N THR A 139 -15.12 -24.19 3.70
CA THR A 139 -16.01 -23.02 3.60
C THR A 139 -15.83 -22.21 2.31
N HIS A 140 -14.68 -22.32 1.65
CA HIS A 140 -14.28 -21.52 0.50
C HIS A 140 -13.51 -22.37 -0.52
N GLU A 141 -13.69 -22.07 -1.81
CA GLU A 141 -12.95 -22.65 -2.93
C GLU A 141 -12.53 -21.54 -3.88
N PHE A 142 -11.25 -21.51 -4.22
CA PHE A 142 -10.69 -20.67 -5.27
C PHE A 142 -10.10 -21.58 -6.34
N SER A 143 -10.65 -21.50 -7.55
CA SER A 143 -10.31 -22.39 -8.66
C SER A 143 -10.22 -21.60 -9.96
N TYR A 144 -8.99 -21.35 -10.40
CA TYR A 144 -8.66 -20.63 -11.63
C TYR A 144 -7.69 -21.45 -12.48
N SER A 145 -7.81 -21.34 -13.80
CA SER A 145 -6.78 -21.85 -14.72
C SER A 145 -6.27 -20.71 -15.57
N PHE A 146 -4.96 -20.49 -15.51
CA PHE A 146 -4.25 -19.45 -16.24
C PHE A 146 -3.49 -20.08 -17.40
N LYS A 147 -3.52 -19.48 -18.59
CA LYS A 147 -2.81 -19.97 -19.78
C LYS A 147 -2.11 -18.84 -20.51
N TRP A 148 -0.89 -19.05 -20.96
CA TRP A 148 -0.12 -18.02 -21.69
C TRP A 148 0.78 -18.66 -22.74
N SER A 149 1.27 -17.83 -23.66
CA SER A 149 2.25 -18.18 -24.68
C SER A 149 3.66 -17.74 -24.27
N ASP A 150 4.67 -18.22 -25.01
CA ASP A 150 6.07 -17.82 -24.84
C ASP A 150 6.31 -16.32 -25.09
N SER A 151 5.45 -15.66 -25.88
CA SER A 151 5.55 -14.23 -26.17
C SER A 151 5.14 -13.30 -25.01
N LYS A 152 4.55 -13.85 -23.93
CA LYS A 152 4.10 -13.11 -22.72
C LYS A 152 3.05 -12.02 -22.98
N LYS A 153 2.45 -11.95 -24.17
CA LYS A 153 1.52 -10.89 -24.60
C LYS A 153 0.10 -11.03 -24.05
N GLY A 154 -0.01 -11.56 -22.83
CA GLY A 154 -1.27 -11.70 -22.09
C GLY A 154 -1.40 -13.07 -21.44
N ILE A 155 -2.17 -13.11 -20.36
CA ILE A 155 -2.54 -14.31 -19.62
C ILE A 155 -4.04 -14.51 -19.79
N TYR A 156 -4.41 -15.66 -20.33
CA TYR A 156 -5.77 -16.09 -20.48
C TYR A 156 -6.30 -16.68 -19.17
N ILE A 157 -7.44 -16.20 -18.69
CA ILE A 157 -8.05 -16.64 -17.43
C ILE A 157 -9.29 -17.49 -17.71
N ILE A 158 -9.36 -18.64 -17.04
CA ILE A 158 -10.53 -19.54 -17.01
C ILE A 158 -11.03 -19.64 -15.58
N PHE A 159 -12.33 -19.38 -15.37
CA PHE A 159 -12.99 -19.44 -14.07
C PHE A 159 -14.19 -20.38 -14.15
N ASN A 160 -14.30 -21.37 -13.26
CA ASN A 160 -15.43 -22.32 -13.21
C ASN A 160 -15.81 -22.92 -14.59
N ASN A 161 -14.81 -23.33 -15.37
CA ASN A 161 -14.96 -23.84 -16.75
C ASN A 161 -15.56 -22.85 -17.76
N ALA A 162 -15.70 -21.57 -17.40
CA ALA A 162 -16.06 -20.48 -18.30
C ALA A 162 -14.80 -19.73 -18.75
N LYS A 163 -14.70 -19.56 -20.07
CA LYS A 163 -13.71 -18.73 -20.74
C LYS A 163 -13.96 -17.26 -20.41
N TYR A 164 -12.97 -16.58 -19.83
CA TYR A 164 -13.19 -15.26 -19.24
C TYR A 164 -12.50 -14.12 -19.98
N GLY A 165 -11.24 -14.24 -20.39
CA GLY A 165 -10.57 -13.20 -21.19
C GLY A 165 -9.06 -13.16 -20.96
N TYR A 166 -8.41 -12.09 -21.43
CA TYR A 166 -6.97 -11.87 -21.29
C TYR A 166 -6.65 -10.71 -20.35
N THR A 167 -5.58 -10.81 -19.59
CA THR A 167 -5.03 -9.75 -18.73
C THR A 167 -3.50 -9.77 -18.78
N TYR A 168 -2.80 -8.81 -18.17
CA TYR A 168 -1.35 -8.91 -17.97
C TYR A 168 -1.03 -9.56 -16.63
N PHE A 169 0.22 -10.01 -16.52
CA PHE A 169 0.73 -10.64 -15.31
C PHE A 169 0.52 -9.77 -14.06
N TYR A 170 0.86 -8.48 -14.14
CA TYR A 170 0.75 -7.57 -13.01
C TYR A 170 -0.68 -7.45 -12.49
N ASP A 171 -1.64 -7.16 -13.39
CA ASP A 171 -3.04 -6.98 -13.02
C ASP A 171 -3.66 -8.27 -12.48
N LEU A 172 -3.23 -9.44 -12.99
CA LEU A 172 -3.62 -10.73 -12.44
C LEU A 172 -3.12 -10.90 -11.00
N ILE A 173 -1.87 -10.52 -10.71
CA ILE A 173 -1.36 -10.58 -9.33
C ILE A 173 -2.11 -9.61 -8.42
N MET A 174 -2.43 -8.40 -8.89
CA MET A 174 -3.22 -7.43 -8.12
C MET A 174 -4.62 -7.98 -7.80
N PHE A 175 -5.29 -8.58 -8.79
CA PHE A 175 -6.57 -9.25 -8.58
C PHE A 175 -6.46 -10.35 -7.51
N LEU A 176 -5.43 -11.20 -7.58
CA LEU A 176 -5.24 -12.28 -6.59
C LEU A 176 -4.95 -11.73 -5.19
N LEU A 177 -4.17 -10.65 -5.06
CA LEU A 177 -3.93 -9.99 -3.78
C LEU A 177 -5.21 -9.37 -3.19
N GLU A 178 -6.05 -8.73 -4.01
CA GLU A 178 -7.35 -8.23 -3.57
C GLU A 178 -8.27 -9.37 -3.11
N GLU A 179 -8.33 -10.46 -3.87
CA GLU A 179 -9.11 -11.64 -3.52
C GLU A 179 -8.69 -12.23 -2.17
N SER A 180 -7.39 -12.22 -1.86
CA SER A 180 -6.86 -12.68 -0.57
C SER A 180 -7.44 -11.91 0.62
N LEU A 181 -7.86 -10.65 0.44
CA LEU A 181 -8.45 -9.84 1.51
C LEU A 181 -9.84 -10.34 1.94
N THR A 182 -10.51 -11.13 1.10
CA THR A 182 -11.82 -11.73 1.41
C THR A 182 -11.72 -12.94 2.35
N ILE A 183 -10.51 -13.46 2.56
CA ILE A 183 -10.28 -14.65 3.38
C ILE A 183 -10.30 -14.27 4.86
N THR A 184 -11.08 -15.02 5.63
CA THR A 184 -11.32 -14.80 7.06
C THR A 184 -10.62 -15.82 7.97
N GLU A 185 -9.83 -16.72 7.40
CA GLU A 185 -9.07 -17.75 8.13
C GLU A 185 -7.57 -17.62 7.82
N TYR A 186 -6.72 -17.48 8.84
CA TYR A 186 -5.30 -17.19 8.65
C TYR A 186 -4.53 -18.28 7.90
N ASP A 187 -4.79 -19.56 8.21
CA ASP A 187 -4.08 -20.67 7.57
C ASP A 187 -4.46 -20.75 6.08
N PHE A 188 -5.73 -20.52 5.75
CA PHE A 188 -6.20 -20.48 4.37
C PHE A 188 -5.68 -19.26 3.61
N TYR A 189 -5.59 -18.09 4.29
CA TYR A 189 -4.97 -16.89 3.74
C TYR A 189 -3.50 -17.14 3.38
N THR A 190 -2.75 -17.76 4.29
CA THR A 190 -1.34 -18.09 4.09
C THR A 190 -1.14 -19.04 2.91
N GLN A 191 -1.98 -20.08 2.80
CA GLN A 191 -1.98 -21.00 1.66
C GLN A 191 -2.29 -20.28 0.34
N PHE A 192 -3.25 -19.35 0.34
CA PHE A 192 -3.57 -18.54 -0.84
C PHE A 192 -2.34 -17.76 -1.29
N CYS A 193 -1.69 -17.02 -0.39
CA CYS A 193 -0.51 -16.22 -0.74
C CYS A 193 0.68 -17.08 -1.19
N GLU A 194 0.90 -18.24 -0.58
CA GLU A 194 1.91 -19.21 -1.04
C GLU A 194 1.64 -19.67 -2.47
N GLU A 195 0.37 -19.93 -2.80
CA GLU A 195 -0.04 -20.32 -4.14
C GLU A 195 0.15 -19.20 -5.17
N ILE A 196 -0.07 -17.92 -4.79
CA ILE A 196 0.31 -16.78 -5.64
C ILE A 196 1.81 -16.82 -5.92
N ARG A 197 2.67 -17.03 -4.92
CA ARG A 197 4.14 -17.10 -5.13
C ARG A 197 4.55 -18.26 -6.01
N ASN A 198 3.92 -19.42 -5.86
CA ASN A 198 4.16 -20.59 -6.72
C ASN A 198 3.82 -20.29 -8.18
N PHE A 199 2.67 -19.66 -8.42
CA PHE A 199 2.28 -19.18 -9.74
C PHE A 199 3.30 -18.20 -10.33
N GLN A 200 3.72 -17.18 -9.58
CA GLN A 200 4.70 -16.19 -10.04
C GLN A 200 6.02 -16.84 -10.44
N ARG A 201 6.58 -17.73 -9.60
CA ARG A 201 7.82 -18.46 -9.89
C ARG A 201 7.69 -19.33 -11.15
N TYR A 202 6.56 -20.01 -11.31
CA TYR A 202 6.30 -20.84 -12.49
C TYR A 202 6.17 -20.01 -13.77
N TYR A 203 5.45 -18.88 -13.70
CA TYR A 203 5.33 -17.94 -14.82
C TYR A 203 6.69 -17.36 -15.24
N TYR A 204 7.52 -16.92 -14.30
CA TYR A 204 8.86 -16.40 -14.60
C TYR A 204 9.79 -17.45 -15.20
N LYS A 205 9.76 -18.68 -14.67
CA LYS A 205 10.54 -19.81 -15.22
C LYS A 205 10.15 -20.13 -16.66
N THR A 206 8.86 -20.17 -16.98
CA THR A 206 8.37 -20.51 -18.33
C THR A 206 8.61 -19.41 -19.34
N THR A 207 8.73 -18.16 -18.89
CA THR A 207 8.94 -17.01 -19.77
C THR A 207 10.41 -16.60 -19.90
N SER A 208 11.35 -17.38 -19.36
CA SER A 208 12.80 -17.07 -19.34
C SER A 208 13.14 -15.71 -18.72
N ASP A 209 12.28 -15.20 -17.83
CA ASP A 209 12.50 -13.99 -17.03
C ASP A 209 12.94 -14.46 -15.63
N THR A 210 14.18 -14.91 -15.49
CA THR A 210 14.64 -15.52 -14.22
C THR A 210 14.80 -14.54 -13.07
N ASP A 211 14.81 -13.24 -13.37
CA ASP A 211 15.28 -12.18 -12.46
C ASP A 211 14.17 -11.17 -12.13
N LYS A 212 12.90 -11.61 -12.09
CA LYS A 212 11.78 -10.74 -11.71
C LYS A 212 11.35 -10.95 -10.27
N ASP A 213 11.08 -9.82 -9.62
CA ASP A 213 10.75 -9.75 -8.21
C ASP A 213 9.35 -10.32 -7.94
N ILE A 214 9.27 -11.22 -6.96
CA ILE A 214 7.99 -11.80 -6.52
C ILE A 214 7.21 -10.70 -5.79
N ILE A 215 6.00 -10.42 -6.26
CA ILE A 215 5.09 -9.43 -5.68
C ILE A 215 4.32 -10.05 -4.51
N THR A 216 4.16 -9.29 -3.43
CA THR A 216 3.40 -9.61 -2.21
C THR A 216 2.69 -8.35 -1.71
N SER A 217 2.09 -8.39 -0.53
CA SER A 217 1.40 -7.25 0.09
C SER A 217 1.99 -6.92 1.46
N GLU A 218 1.94 -5.65 1.82
CA GLU A 218 2.28 -5.20 3.19
C GLU A 218 1.46 -5.96 4.24
N THR A 219 0.18 -6.20 3.95
CA THR A 219 -0.74 -6.96 4.79
C THR A 219 -0.20 -8.37 5.09
N GLU A 220 0.33 -9.06 4.09
CA GLU A 220 0.89 -10.39 4.27
C GLU A 220 2.06 -10.37 5.27
N VAL A 221 2.93 -9.36 5.18
CA VAL A 221 4.07 -9.18 6.09
C VAL A 221 3.59 -8.81 7.49
N GLN A 222 2.67 -7.85 7.62
CA GLN A 222 2.09 -7.43 8.90
C GLN A 222 1.42 -8.59 9.64
N LEU A 223 0.76 -9.50 8.93
CA LEU A 223 0.14 -10.69 9.50
C LEU A 223 1.14 -11.73 9.98
N LEU A 224 2.45 -11.55 9.77
CA LEU A 224 3.44 -12.35 10.48
C LEU A 224 3.53 -11.98 11.97
N ASN A 225 3.02 -10.82 12.40
CA ASN A 225 2.82 -10.51 13.81
C ASN A 225 1.57 -11.24 14.37
N PRO A 226 1.70 -12.04 15.46
CA PRO A 226 0.56 -12.77 16.05
C PRO A 226 -0.61 -11.90 16.54
N GLU A 227 -0.34 -10.70 17.04
CA GLU A 227 -1.38 -9.75 17.47
C GLU A 227 -2.20 -9.28 16.29
N ASN A 228 -1.56 -8.98 15.16
CA ASN A 228 -2.27 -8.59 13.93
C ASN A 228 -3.15 -9.73 13.40
N ARG A 229 -2.66 -10.98 13.45
CA ARG A 229 -3.47 -12.15 13.09
C ARG A 229 -4.71 -12.24 13.97
N LYS A 230 -4.53 -12.11 15.28
CA LYS A 230 -5.64 -12.14 16.23
C LYS A 230 -6.64 -11.02 15.91
N ASN A 231 -6.17 -9.79 15.75
CA ASN A 231 -7.05 -8.63 15.51
C ASN A 231 -7.81 -8.73 14.18
N ARG A 232 -7.18 -9.25 13.12
CA ARG A 232 -7.82 -9.38 11.81
C ARG A 232 -8.84 -10.52 11.74
N PHE A 233 -8.53 -11.66 12.35
CA PHE A 233 -9.31 -12.88 12.19
C PHE A 233 -10.20 -13.21 13.41
N ASP A 234 -10.12 -12.45 14.50
CA ASP A 234 -11.06 -12.53 15.64
C ASP A 234 -12.23 -11.55 15.45
N GLN A 235 -13.43 -12.10 15.32
CA GLN A 235 -14.68 -11.36 15.09
C GLN A 235 -15.11 -10.49 16.29
N ASN A 236 -14.43 -10.57 17.44
CA ASN A 236 -14.78 -9.82 18.65
C ASN A 236 -13.96 -8.55 18.87
N THR A 237 -13.14 -8.15 17.90
CA THR A 237 -12.23 -7.00 18.03
C THR A 237 -12.81 -5.78 17.31
N ASP A 238 -13.37 -4.83 18.09
CA ASP A 238 -13.99 -3.60 17.57
C ASP A 238 -12.98 -2.53 17.12
N THR A 239 -11.67 -2.70 17.41
CA THR A 239 -10.62 -1.71 17.10
C THR A 239 -9.44 -2.35 16.36
N TYR A 240 -9.18 -1.87 15.15
CA TYR A 240 -8.04 -2.29 14.32
C TYR A 240 -6.90 -1.29 14.48
N GLN A 241 -5.98 -1.56 15.41
CA GLN A 241 -4.65 -0.95 15.38
C GLN A 241 -3.66 -2.02 14.92
N VAL A 242 -2.99 -1.74 13.81
CA VAL A 242 -1.92 -2.59 13.28
C VAL A 242 -0.70 -2.42 14.16
N ASN A 243 -0.15 -3.51 14.67
CA ASN A 243 1.16 -3.54 15.26
C ASN A 243 2.20 -3.68 14.13
N PRO A 244 3.02 -2.66 13.83
CA PRO A 244 3.94 -2.73 12.71
C PRO A 244 5.17 -3.61 13.00
N ALA A 245 5.31 -4.13 14.22
CA ALA A 245 6.48 -4.91 14.61
C ALA A 245 6.42 -6.35 14.14
N VAL A 246 7.24 -6.70 13.17
CA VAL A 246 7.36 -8.09 12.69
C VAL A 246 8.76 -8.60 12.96
N ARG A 247 8.88 -9.73 13.64
CA ARG A 247 10.19 -10.29 14.00
C ARG A 247 10.92 -10.79 12.76
N ILE A 248 12.21 -10.45 12.66
CA ILE A 248 13.06 -10.79 11.51
C ILE A 248 13.08 -12.30 11.23
N ALA A 249 13.19 -13.13 12.28
CA ALA A 249 13.16 -14.58 12.13
C ALA A 249 11.90 -15.10 11.41
N ASP A 250 10.74 -14.49 11.68
CA ASP A 250 9.48 -14.92 11.10
C ASP A 250 9.39 -14.54 9.63
N VAL A 251 9.92 -13.36 9.25
CA VAL A 251 10.02 -12.93 7.84
C VAL A 251 10.94 -13.85 7.05
N ILE A 252 12.16 -14.11 7.55
CA ILE A 252 13.14 -14.97 6.89
C ILE A 252 12.57 -16.37 6.68
N ASN A 253 11.96 -16.94 7.72
CA ASN A 253 11.40 -18.30 7.64
C ASN A 253 10.19 -18.36 6.71
N TYR A 254 9.29 -17.39 6.77
CA TYR A 254 8.07 -17.38 5.99
C TYR A 254 8.32 -17.22 4.48
N PHE A 255 9.18 -16.27 4.10
CA PHE A 255 9.53 -16.05 2.69
C PHE A 255 10.70 -16.94 2.21
N ASN A 256 11.28 -17.73 3.11
CA ASN A 256 12.47 -18.56 2.86
C ASN A 256 13.62 -17.75 2.24
N LEU A 257 13.97 -16.63 2.89
CA LEU A 257 14.99 -15.69 2.44
C LEU A 257 16.40 -16.24 2.71
N ASP A 258 17.31 -16.08 1.74
CA ASP A 258 18.70 -16.53 1.86
C ASP A 258 19.59 -15.45 2.50
N ILE A 259 19.30 -15.12 3.76
CA ILE A 259 20.02 -14.11 4.52
C ILE A 259 20.92 -14.77 5.56
N GLU A 260 22.24 -14.67 5.37
CA GLU A 260 23.20 -15.09 6.39
C GLU A 260 23.25 -14.09 7.55
N VAL A 261 22.81 -14.53 8.72
CA VAL A 261 22.83 -13.71 9.95
C VAL A 261 24.00 -14.15 10.85
N SER A 262 24.97 -13.26 11.02
CA SER A 262 26.21 -13.54 11.78
C SER A 262 26.01 -13.64 13.30
N ASP A 263 25.04 -12.91 13.86
CA ASP A 263 24.66 -12.97 15.28
C ASP A 263 23.18 -13.36 15.41
N LYS A 264 22.91 -14.49 16.06
CA LYS A 264 21.56 -15.00 16.31
C LYS A 264 20.68 -14.03 17.09
N ASN A 265 21.24 -13.09 17.86
CA ASN A 265 20.45 -12.08 18.56
C ASN A 265 19.73 -11.13 17.59
N LEU A 266 20.28 -10.91 16.39
CA LEU A 266 19.69 -10.05 15.37
C LEU A 266 18.38 -10.62 14.83
N LEU A 267 18.19 -11.94 14.91
CA LEU A 267 16.93 -12.61 14.55
C LEU A 267 15.76 -12.25 15.48
N ASN A 268 16.05 -11.78 16.69
CA ASN A 268 15.04 -11.34 17.66
C ASN A 268 14.65 -9.87 17.49
N MET A 269 15.31 -9.12 16.60
CA MET A 269 14.90 -7.77 16.25
C MET A 269 13.61 -7.79 15.43
N HIS A 270 12.96 -6.63 15.36
CA HIS A 270 11.74 -6.44 14.58
C HIS A 270 11.96 -5.45 13.45
N ILE A 271 11.52 -5.79 12.24
CA ILE A 271 11.28 -4.79 11.21
C ILE A 271 10.08 -3.95 11.61
N ASP A 272 10.10 -2.68 11.20
CA ASP A 272 8.95 -1.79 11.25
C ASP A 272 8.30 -1.81 9.86
N THR A 273 7.11 -2.39 9.74
CA THR A 273 6.43 -2.53 8.45
C THR A 273 6.05 -1.19 7.84
N ASP A 274 6.00 -0.10 8.61
CA ASP A 274 5.72 1.23 8.08
C ASP A 274 6.78 1.67 7.06
N TYR A 275 8.03 1.17 7.17
CA TYR A 275 9.07 1.40 6.17
C TYR A 275 8.75 0.76 4.80
N LEU A 276 7.94 -0.30 4.76
CA LEU A 276 7.48 -0.88 3.50
C LEU A 276 6.64 0.15 2.73
N TYR A 277 5.82 0.93 3.44
CA TYR A 277 5.06 2.01 2.84
C TYR A 277 5.91 3.25 2.54
N THR A 278 6.74 3.70 3.49
CA THR A 278 7.44 4.99 3.34
C THR A 278 8.65 4.96 2.42
N GLU A 279 9.33 3.82 2.30
CA GLU A 279 10.58 3.69 1.54
C GLU A 279 10.41 2.91 0.23
N PHE A 280 9.46 1.97 0.18
CA PHE A 280 9.36 0.99 -0.92
C PHE A 280 8.02 1.01 -1.65
N ALA A 281 6.93 1.45 -1.03
CA ALA A 281 5.64 1.46 -1.71
C ALA A 281 5.65 2.51 -2.83
N TYR A 282 5.76 2.01 -4.05
CA TYR A 282 5.35 2.74 -5.23
C TYR A 282 3.83 2.91 -5.19
N TYR A 283 3.37 4.07 -5.65
CA TYR A 283 2.00 4.59 -5.62
C TYR A 283 0.93 3.68 -6.25
N ASP A 284 0.68 2.48 -5.74
CA ASP A 284 -0.32 1.56 -6.30
C ASP A 284 -1.43 1.18 -5.32
N PHE A 285 -2.59 0.91 -5.93
CA PHE A 285 -3.92 0.82 -5.33
C PHE A 285 -4.05 -0.15 -4.13
N LEU A 286 -3.11 -1.08 -3.97
CA LEU A 286 -3.15 -2.12 -2.93
C LEU A 286 -1.93 -2.13 -1.99
N ASN A 287 -1.07 -1.09 -2.01
CA ASN A 287 0.21 -1.07 -1.26
C ASN A 287 1.02 -2.36 -1.47
N ASN A 288 1.08 -2.83 -2.71
CA ASN A 288 1.87 -4.00 -3.06
C ASN A 288 3.36 -3.67 -2.99
N ILE A 289 4.12 -4.66 -2.57
CA ILE A 289 5.57 -4.62 -2.43
C ILE A 289 6.13 -5.90 -3.04
N THR A 290 7.45 -6.03 -3.06
CA THR A 290 8.13 -7.22 -3.53
C THR A 290 8.86 -7.93 -2.39
N VAL A 291 9.04 -9.24 -2.51
CA VAL A 291 9.82 -10.01 -1.55
C VAL A 291 11.27 -9.48 -1.41
N PRO A 292 11.95 -9.03 -2.49
CA PRO A 292 13.24 -8.35 -2.38
C PRO A 292 13.22 -7.05 -1.57
N GLU A 293 12.13 -6.26 -1.61
CA GLU A 293 11.99 -5.06 -0.76
C GLU A 293 11.82 -5.45 0.72
N VAL A 294 11.07 -6.51 1.00
CA VAL A 294 10.98 -7.10 2.35
C VAL A 294 12.35 -7.57 2.85
N GLU A 295 13.12 -8.24 1.98
CA GLU A 295 14.50 -8.65 2.27
C GLU A 295 15.42 -7.44 2.52
N ALA A 296 15.32 -6.39 1.69
CA ALA A 296 16.09 -5.16 1.84
C ALA A 296 15.80 -4.46 3.16
N LEU A 297 14.54 -4.44 3.60
CA LEU A 297 14.15 -3.93 4.92
C LEU A 297 14.79 -4.76 6.04
N VAL A 298 14.70 -6.10 5.98
CA VAL A 298 15.35 -6.99 6.96
C VAL A 298 16.85 -6.71 7.06
N ILE A 299 17.55 -6.65 5.93
CA ILE A 299 18.99 -6.38 5.87
C ILE A 299 19.29 -4.98 6.41
N GLY A 300 18.48 -3.98 6.05
CA GLY A 300 18.61 -2.60 6.50
C GLY A 300 18.43 -2.46 8.02
N THR A 301 17.47 -3.16 8.61
CA THR A 301 17.26 -3.19 10.06
C THR A 301 18.45 -3.86 10.77
N ILE A 302 18.94 -5.01 10.27
CA ILE A 302 20.12 -5.71 10.80
C ILE A 302 21.36 -4.81 10.78
N LYS A 303 21.53 -4.02 9.71
CA LYS A 303 22.67 -3.09 9.54
C LYS A 303 22.50 -1.78 10.32
N GLY A 304 21.33 -1.53 10.92
CA GLY A 304 21.03 -0.30 11.65
C GLY A 304 20.67 0.89 10.76
N ASN A 305 20.34 0.66 9.49
CA ASN A 305 19.83 1.68 8.56
C ASN A 305 18.38 2.03 8.86
N PHE A 306 17.58 1.03 9.25
CA PHE A 306 16.20 1.20 9.71
C PHE A 306 16.10 0.95 11.20
N LYS A 307 15.34 1.79 11.90
CA LYS A 307 15.09 1.64 13.34
C LYS A 307 14.10 0.50 13.57
N GLU A 308 14.19 -0.16 14.72
CA GLU A 308 13.10 -1.01 15.18
C GLU A 308 11.83 -0.16 15.43
N PRO A 309 10.64 -0.78 15.32
CA PRO A 309 9.37 -0.10 15.52
C PRO A 309 9.27 0.48 16.93
N PHE A 310 8.62 1.64 17.05
CA PHE A 310 8.54 2.38 18.31
C PHE A 310 8.00 1.52 19.47
N ILE A 311 6.99 0.67 19.19
CA ILE A 311 6.38 -0.23 20.16
C ILE A 311 7.39 -1.19 20.84
N THR A 312 8.48 -1.51 20.15
CA THR A 312 9.57 -2.36 20.65
C THR A 312 10.64 -1.51 21.34
N ARG A 313 11.18 -0.51 20.63
CA ARG A 313 12.34 0.27 21.12
C ARG A 313 12.02 1.22 22.28
N LYS A 314 10.75 1.58 22.52
CA LYS A 314 10.36 2.45 23.63
C LYS A 314 10.84 1.97 25.02
N TYR A 315 11.03 0.67 25.19
CA TYR A 315 11.51 0.09 26.45
C TYR A 315 13.03 0.06 26.59
N THR A 316 13.77 0.17 25.48
CA THR A 316 15.24 0.07 25.43
C THR A 316 15.91 1.41 25.08
N CYS A 317 15.14 2.41 24.63
CA CYS A 317 15.62 3.75 24.33
C CYS A 317 16.44 4.37 25.47
N ASN A 318 17.53 5.05 25.12
CA ASN A 318 18.37 5.72 26.10
C ASN A 318 17.83 7.13 26.37
N TYR A 319 16.93 7.24 27.34
CA TYR A 319 16.33 8.51 27.80
C TYR A 319 17.34 9.40 28.54
N ASN A 320 18.20 10.07 27.80
CA ASN A 320 19.33 10.86 28.31
C ASN A 320 18.99 12.30 28.70
N HIS A 321 17.80 12.80 28.33
CA HIS A 321 17.30 14.09 28.74
C HIS A 321 16.11 13.97 29.68
N ARG A 322 15.96 14.96 30.57
CA ARG A 322 14.91 15.00 31.57
C ARG A 322 14.48 16.42 31.90
N PHE A 323 13.18 16.62 32.07
CA PHE A 323 12.57 17.86 32.50
C PHE A 323 11.54 17.55 33.58
N ASN A 324 11.61 18.29 34.68
CA ASN A 324 10.68 18.15 35.80
C ASN A 324 9.95 19.48 35.97
N PHE A 325 8.62 19.43 36.00
CA PHE A 325 7.81 20.60 36.34
C PHE A 325 6.72 20.19 37.33
N LYS A 326 6.16 21.17 38.03
CA LYS A 326 5.18 20.93 39.08
C LYS A 326 3.98 21.82 38.87
N VAL A 327 2.79 21.22 38.88
CA VAL A 327 1.52 21.93 38.69
C VAL A 327 0.78 21.97 40.02
N SER A 328 0.46 23.19 40.48
CA SER A 328 -0.33 23.40 41.70
C SER A 328 -1.81 23.27 41.37
N ASN A 329 -2.51 22.33 42.00
CA ASN A 329 -3.95 22.14 41.88
C ASN A 329 -4.61 22.28 43.26
N GLY A 330 -5.02 23.50 43.60
CA GLY A 330 -5.42 23.87 44.97
C GLY A 330 -4.27 23.60 45.96
N ASN A 331 -4.54 22.79 47.00
CA ASN A 331 -3.55 22.43 48.02
C ASN A 331 -2.64 21.24 47.63
N LYS A 332 -2.81 20.67 46.43
CA LYS A 332 -2.02 19.53 45.96
C LYS A 332 -1.00 19.99 44.94
N MET A 333 0.23 19.48 45.05
CA MET A 333 1.26 19.64 44.02
C MET A 333 1.36 18.36 43.20
N ILE A 334 1.19 18.47 41.90
CA ILE A 334 1.33 17.35 40.95
C ILE A 334 2.73 17.45 40.34
N GLU A 335 3.59 16.48 40.61
CA GLU A 335 4.91 16.40 39.99
C GLU A 335 4.81 15.72 38.63
N CYS A 336 5.40 16.34 37.61
CA CYS A 336 5.46 15.81 36.25
C CYS A 336 6.90 15.59 35.84
N ILE A 337 7.17 14.45 35.23
CA ILE A 337 8.50 14.07 34.76
C ILE A 337 8.37 13.71 33.29
N VAL A 338 9.16 14.39 32.46
CA VAL A 338 9.31 14.08 31.04
C VAL A 338 10.76 13.69 30.81
N GLU A 339 10.96 12.57 30.14
CA GLU A 339 12.28 12.08 29.74
C GLU A 339 12.27 11.79 28.24
N TRP A 340 13.36 12.08 27.53
CA TRP A 340 13.42 11.89 26.08
C TRP A 340 14.83 11.63 25.55
N ASN A 341 14.87 11.13 24.32
CA ASN A 341 16.01 11.10 23.42
C ASN A 341 15.52 11.57 22.05
N TYR A 342 16.05 12.70 21.59
CA TYR A 342 15.57 13.32 20.36
C TYR A 342 15.98 12.51 19.12
N GLN A 343 17.23 12.04 19.06
CA GLN A 343 17.75 11.32 17.90
C GLN A 343 17.06 9.96 17.71
N GLU A 344 16.73 9.31 18.82
CA GLU A 344 15.96 8.07 18.81
C GLU A 344 14.47 8.31 18.62
N GLU A 345 13.96 9.55 18.66
CA GLU A 345 12.51 9.84 18.61
C GLU A 345 11.77 9.04 19.68
N CYS A 346 12.21 9.23 20.92
CA CYS A 346 11.74 8.48 22.08
C CYS A 346 11.42 9.44 23.20
N TYR A 347 10.17 9.50 23.60
CA TYR A 347 9.67 10.39 24.65
C TYR A 347 8.86 9.58 25.65
N LYS A 348 8.94 9.93 26.94
CA LYS A 348 8.07 9.37 27.96
C LYS A 348 7.70 10.39 29.01
N TYR A 349 6.50 10.24 29.55
CA TYR A 349 5.92 11.16 30.50
C TYR A 349 5.26 10.42 31.66
N ARG A 350 5.41 10.97 32.86
CA ARG A 350 4.78 10.50 34.09
C ARG A 350 4.17 11.64 34.87
N LYS A 351 2.90 11.47 35.25
CA LYS A 351 2.16 12.33 36.18
C LYS A 351 2.08 11.71 37.57
N GLY A 352 2.68 12.37 38.56
CA GLY A 352 2.71 11.90 39.94
C GLY A 352 3.37 10.52 40.08
N LYS A 353 2.62 9.56 40.63
CA LYS A 353 3.08 8.19 40.89
C LYS A 353 2.64 7.17 39.82
N ASN A 354 2.04 7.64 38.72
CA ASN A 354 1.58 6.76 37.64
C ASN A 354 2.77 6.11 36.92
N GLU A 355 2.50 5.13 36.07
CA GLU A 355 3.50 4.56 35.17
C GLU A 355 3.91 5.56 34.08
N PHE A 356 5.03 5.30 33.43
CA PHE A 356 5.44 6.09 32.26
C PHE A 356 4.56 5.73 31.07
N LEU A 357 4.08 6.76 30.39
CA LEU A 357 3.49 6.67 29.06
C LEU A 357 4.55 7.05 28.02
N TYR A 358 4.49 6.43 26.85
CA TYR A 358 5.53 6.49 25.83
C TYR A 358 4.99 7.14 24.55
N PHE A 359 5.80 7.97 23.92
CA PHE A 359 5.45 8.69 22.69
C PHE A 359 6.63 8.66 21.72
N ASP A 360 6.32 8.51 20.44
CA ASP A 360 7.26 8.54 19.31
C ASP A 360 7.58 9.96 18.84
N SER A 361 6.74 10.94 19.18
CA SER A 361 6.93 12.33 18.80
C SER A 361 6.75 13.30 19.97
N TYR A 362 7.51 14.40 19.93
CA TYR A 362 7.34 15.52 20.88
C TYR A 362 5.96 16.18 20.72
N THR A 363 5.36 16.13 19.52
CA THR A 363 4.01 16.67 19.31
C THR A 363 2.99 15.85 20.08
N SER A 364 2.95 14.53 19.87
CA SER A 364 2.05 13.61 20.58
C SER A 364 2.22 13.72 22.10
N LEU A 365 3.47 13.77 22.59
CA LEU A 365 3.79 14.00 24.00
C LEU A 365 3.15 15.29 24.54
N ILE A 366 3.40 16.43 23.89
CA ILE A 366 2.94 17.74 24.38
C ILE A 366 1.42 17.81 24.36
N LEU A 367 0.79 17.33 23.29
CA LEU A 367 -0.65 17.32 23.15
C LEU A 367 -1.31 16.42 24.21
N TYR A 368 -0.73 15.25 24.49
CA TYR A 368 -1.19 14.39 25.57
C TYR A 368 -1.08 15.06 26.94
N ILE A 369 0.04 15.72 27.23
CA ILE A 369 0.23 16.47 28.49
C ILE A 369 -0.87 17.52 28.66
N LEU A 370 -1.23 18.27 27.62
CA LEU A 370 -2.31 19.25 27.69
C LEU A 370 -3.66 18.60 28.01
N LEU A 371 -3.99 17.50 27.33
CA LEU A 371 -5.25 16.77 27.55
C LEU A 371 -5.32 16.15 28.94
N ASP A 372 -4.23 15.61 29.45
CA ASP A 372 -4.15 15.01 30.80
C ASP A 372 -4.40 16.06 31.91
N PHE A 373 -4.31 17.35 31.61
CA PHE A 373 -4.61 18.44 32.55
C PHE A 373 -5.98 19.10 32.32
N LYS A 374 -6.74 18.74 31.29
CA LYS A 374 -7.98 19.43 30.89
C LYS A 374 -9.06 19.47 31.99
N ASP A 375 -9.17 18.40 32.78
CA ASP A 375 -10.25 18.24 33.76
C ASP A 375 -9.91 18.80 35.15
N LEU A 376 -8.70 19.37 35.32
CA LEU A 376 -8.28 19.90 36.61
C LEU A 376 -8.86 21.30 36.84
N LYS A 377 -9.57 21.46 37.96
CA LYS A 377 -10.39 22.65 38.23
C LYS A 377 -9.66 23.79 38.94
N ASN A 378 -8.57 23.52 39.65
CA ASN A 378 -7.95 24.48 40.57
C ASN A 378 -6.48 24.77 40.24
N PHE A 379 -6.13 24.93 38.97
CA PHE A 379 -4.78 25.36 38.54
C PHE A 379 -4.84 26.50 37.52
N THR A 380 -3.71 27.18 37.33
CA THR A 380 -3.57 28.29 36.38
C THR A 380 -3.11 27.76 35.02
N TRP A 381 -3.99 27.83 34.02
CA TRP A 381 -3.69 27.34 32.66
C TRP A 381 -2.50 28.08 32.04
N ASP A 382 -2.45 29.41 32.12
CA ASP A 382 -1.35 30.21 31.55
C ASP A 382 0.03 29.78 32.07
N LYS A 383 0.14 29.56 33.38
CA LYS A 383 1.39 29.09 34.00
C LYS A 383 1.77 27.68 33.51
N PHE A 384 0.79 26.80 33.36
CA PHE A 384 1.02 25.46 32.84
C PHE A 384 1.45 25.48 31.37
N ILE A 385 0.88 26.38 30.56
CA ILE A 385 1.33 26.63 29.19
C ILE A 385 2.77 27.16 29.17
N GLU A 386 3.14 28.07 30.08
CA GLU A 386 4.53 28.52 30.20
C GLU A 386 5.50 27.36 30.50
N ASP A 387 5.14 26.45 31.41
CA ASP A 387 5.93 25.24 31.70
C ASP A 387 6.04 24.34 30.47
N CYS A 388 4.96 24.15 29.71
CA CYS A 388 4.96 23.39 28.45
C CYS A 388 5.85 24.06 27.38
N VAL A 389 5.83 25.39 27.28
CA VAL A 389 6.73 26.14 26.37
C VAL A 389 8.19 25.96 26.77
N GLN A 390 8.50 25.95 28.07
CA GLN A 390 9.87 25.67 28.54
C GLN A 390 10.30 24.25 28.18
N LEU A 391 9.40 23.26 28.33
CA LEU A 391 9.65 21.89 27.91
C LEU A 391 9.96 21.83 26.40
N ILE A 392 9.13 22.44 25.54
CA ILE A 392 9.34 22.47 24.09
C ILE A 392 10.72 23.07 23.75
N LYS A 393 11.07 24.22 24.34
CA LYS A 393 12.37 24.86 24.12
C LYS A 393 13.53 24.00 24.61
N THR A 394 13.33 23.18 25.64
CA THR A 394 14.37 22.28 26.16
C THR A 394 14.55 21.08 25.25
N ILE A 395 13.46 20.54 24.69
CA ILE A 395 13.50 19.51 23.65
C ILE A 395 14.21 20.06 22.41
N GLU A 396 13.83 21.25 21.94
CA GLU A 396 14.43 21.94 20.80
C GLU A 396 15.96 22.05 20.95
N LYS A 397 16.43 22.53 22.11
CA LYS A 397 17.87 22.66 22.42
C LYS A 397 18.62 21.33 22.51
N SER A 398 17.93 20.22 22.77
CA SER A 398 18.55 18.89 22.86
C SER A 398 18.76 18.23 21.50
N SER A 399 18.13 18.77 20.45
CA SER A 399 18.34 18.30 19.08
C SER A 399 19.78 18.58 18.64
N LYS A 400 20.36 17.61 17.93
CA LYS A 400 21.65 17.78 17.22
C LYS A 400 21.46 18.41 15.83
N VAL A 401 20.21 18.58 15.40
CA VAL A 401 19.81 19.17 14.12
C VAL A 401 19.12 20.50 14.41
N ASP A 402 19.33 21.49 13.54
CA ASP A 402 18.64 22.78 13.67
C ASP A 402 17.15 22.58 13.41
N ILE A 403 16.35 22.69 14.48
CA ILE A 403 14.91 22.50 14.44
C ILE A 403 14.24 23.71 15.07
N ASN A 404 13.08 24.07 14.52
CA ASN A 404 12.30 25.21 14.98
C ASN A 404 10.91 24.74 15.41
N LEU A 405 10.68 24.69 16.71
CA LEU A 405 9.41 24.24 17.30
C LEU A 405 8.46 25.39 17.62
N ASN A 406 8.69 26.59 17.07
CA ASN A 406 7.80 27.75 17.29
C ASN A 406 6.37 27.50 16.81
N TYR A 407 6.17 26.67 15.78
CA TYR A 407 4.82 26.29 15.35
C TYR A 407 4.04 25.61 16.48
N LEU A 408 4.67 24.71 17.24
CA LEU A 408 4.06 24.00 18.35
C LEU A 408 3.82 24.95 19.53
N ILE A 409 4.77 25.86 19.81
CA ILE A 409 4.59 26.91 20.82
C ILE A 409 3.38 27.79 20.49
N ASN A 410 3.25 28.21 19.23
CA ASN A 410 2.13 29.04 18.79
C ASN A 410 0.81 28.29 18.92
N ARG A 411 0.79 27.00 18.53
CA ARG A 411 -0.40 26.13 18.64
C ARG A 411 -0.87 26.01 20.10
N ILE A 412 0.02 25.72 21.04
CA ILE A 412 -0.39 25.50 22.44
C ILE A 412 -0.81 26.77 23.18
N LYS A 413 -0.47 27.95 22.65
CA LYS A 413 -0.90 29.25 23.19
C LYS A 413 -2.27 29.69 22.66
N GLN A 414 -2.85 28.97 21.70
CA GLN A 414 -4.17 29.32 21.18
C GLN A 414 -5.25 29.06 22.24
N PRO A 415 -6.22 29.98 22.42
CA PRO A 415 -7.28 29.82 23.42
C PRO A 415 -8.15 28.58 23.24
N ASN A 416 -8.29 28.10 22.01
CA ASN A 416 -9.10 26.95 21.61
C ASN A 416 -8.29 25.64 21.48
N VAL A 417 -7.02 25.60 21.92
CA VAL A 417 -6.16 24.43 21.73
C VAL A 417 -6.79 23.14 22.26
N LEU A 418 -7.51 23.18 23.39
CA LEU A 418 -8.15 21.99 23.96
C LEU A 418 -9.35 21.51 23.14
N ASP A 419 -10.14 22.43 22.61
CA ASP A 419 -11.27 22.09 21.75
C ASP A 419 -10.74 21.47 20.44
N ASP A 420 -9.73 22.10 19.83
CA ASP A 420 -9.07 21.58 18.62
C ASP A 420 -8.44 20.19 18.83
N LEU A 421 -7.99 19.88 20.05
CA LEU A 421 -7.41 18.58 20.39
C LEU A 421 -8.44 17.47 20.57
N LEU A 422 -9.66 17.81 21.00
CA LEU A 422 -10.77 16.86 21.14
C LEU A 422 -11.38 16.49 19.78
N TYR A 423 -11.16 17.33 18.75
CA TYR A 423 -11.59 17.09 17.37
C TYR A 423 -10.46 16.60 16.45
N SER A 424 -9.22 16.49 16.95
CA SER A 424 -8.10 15.92 16.20
C SER A 424 -7.97 14.43 16.50
N ASP A 425 -7.80 13.61 15.45
CA ASP A 425 -7.41 12.21 15.55
C ASP A 425 -5.99 12.11 16.13
N LEU A 426 -5.86 12.27 17.44
CA LEU A 426 -4.65 11.89 18.14
C LEU A 426 -4.56 10.36 18.09
N PRO A 427 -3.40 9.78 17.74
CA PRO A 427 -3.23 8.33 17.81
C PRO A 427 -3.56 7.88 19.24
N ILE A 428 -4.58 7.03 19.33
CA ILE A 428 -4.98 6.37 20.57
C ILE A 428 -3.80 5.47 20.98
N ILE A 429 -3.34 5.66 22.22
CA ILE A 429 -2.13 5.08 22.84
C ILE A 429 -2.03 3.56 22.70
#